data_AF-A0A935KGA6-F1
#
_entry.id   AF-A0A935KGA6-F1
#
_cell.length_a   1.000
_cell.length_b   1.000
_cell.length_c   1.000
_cell.angle_alpha   90.00
_cell.angle_beta   90.00
_cell.angle_gamma   90.00
#
_symmetry.space_group_name_H-M   'P 1'
#
loop_
_entity.id
_entity.type
_entity.pdbx_description
1 polymer ?
#
loop_
_entity_poly.entity_id
_entity_poly.type
_entity_poly.pdbx_seq_one_letter_code
_entity_poly.pdbx_strand_id
1 'polypeptide(L)'
;MACSKQKYNSGPGRQTTGNDTTIVLPGDSAKNILFIGNSLTYFNDLPGKLIAIGRANGKEIITTMVAYPNYALEDHWNAGRIQTLIATGKFHFVVIQQGPSSQADGRVMLQDYGARIKTLCDQYKSRLAFFMVWPAYANFHTFDGVIKNYTDAATATRSLLCPVGLRWKNYFLASGDYSFLGPDMFHPSEKGTENAAGIIYETLF
;
A
#
# COMPACT_ATOMS: atom_id res chain seq x y z
N MET A 1 65.05 -50.53 22.91
CA MET A 1 64.67 -50.62 21.48
C MET A 1 64.73 -49.23 20.87
N ALA A 2 65.32 -49.16 19.69
CA ALA A 2 65.76 -47.97 18.95
C ALA A 2 64.59 -47.02 18.58
N CYS A 3 64.81 -45.69 18.65
CA CYS A 3 65.10 -44.80 17.50
C CYS A 3 63.85 -44.59 16.61
N SER A 4 63.28 -43.39 16.47
CA SER A 4 63.89 -42.28 15.71
C SER A 4 63.32 -40.89 16.07
N LYS A 5 64.22 -39.90 16.17
CA LYS A 5 63.94 -38.46 15.99
C LYS A 5 64.17 -38.09 14.51
N GLN A 6 63.45 -37.08 14.01
CA GLN A 6 63.86 -36.03 13.02
C GLN A 6 62.59 -35.35 12.45
N LYS A 7 62.49 -34.07 12.04
CA LYS A 7 63.29 -32.82 12.14
C LYS A 7 62.54 -31.74 11.31
N TYR A 8 62.52 -30.46 11.76
CA TYR A 8 62.37 -29.17 11.00
C TYR A 8 61.09 -28.96 10.12
N ASN A 9 60.57 -27.77 9.77
CA ASN A 9 61.08 -26.39 9.76
C ASN A 9 59.92 -25.35 9.68
N SER A 10 60.23 -24.13 10.13
CA SER A 10 59.72 -22.78 9.84
C SER A 10 58.73 -22.50 8.67
N GLY A 11 57.78 -21.56 8.89
CA GLY A 11 57.15 -20.76 7.82
C GLY A 11 56.02 -19.81 8.30
N PRO A 12 55.81 -18.64 7.67
CA PRO A 12 55.35 -17.41 8.33
C PRO A 12 53.83 -17.18 8.34
N GLY A 13 53.42 -16.16 9.10
CA GLY A 13 52.04 -15.76 9.31
C GLY A 13 51.26 -15.40 8.05
N ARG A 14 49.94 -15.49 8.18
CA ARG A 14 48.99 -14.97 7.19
C ARG A 14 48.05 -13.99 7.89
N GLN A 15 48.25 -12.72 7.59
CA GLN A 15 47.20 -11.71 7.71
C GLN A 15 46.03 -12.15 6.82
N THR A 16 44.85 -12.30 7.40
CA THR A 16 43.61 -12.38 6.63
C THR A 16 42.95 -11.01 6.66
N THR A 17 43.27 -10.20 5.65
CA THR A 17 42.42 -9.09 5.21
C THR A 17 41.17 -9.70 4.58
N GLY A 18 40.09 -9.80 5.36
CA GLY A 18 38.76 -10.09 4.83
C GLY A 18 38.03 -8.78 4.60
N ASN A 19 38.09 -8.26 3.38
CA ASN A 19 37.09 -7.30 2.90
C ASN A 19 35.77 -8.05 2.81
N ASP A 20 34.93 -7.90 3.83
CA ASP A 20 33.56 -8.38 3.81
C ASP A 20 32.75 -7.48 2.86
N THR A 21 32.97 -7.69 1.57
CA THR A 21 32.20 -7.04 0.51
C THR A 21 30.84 -7.70 0.51
N THR A 22 29.91 -7.12 1.25
CA THR A 22 28.52 -7.52 1.22
C THR A 22 28.01 -7.26 -0.19
N ILE A 23 27.88 -8.32 -0.99
CA ILE A 23 27.23 -8.23 -2.30
C ILE A 23 25.75 -8.06 -2.03
N VAL A 24 25.28 -6.82 -2.09
CA VAL A 24 23.84 -6.50 -2.16
C VAL A 24 23.36 -7.05 -3.51
N LEU A 25 22.66 -8.18 -3.45
CA LEU A 25 22.07 -8.81 -4.64
C LEU A 25 21.00 -7.87 -5.24
N PRO A 26 20.82 -7.86 -6.57
CA PRO A 26 19.80 -7.06 -7.25
C PRO A 26 18.40 -7.62 -6.97
N GLY A 27 17.88 -7.36 -5.77
CA GLY A 27 16.50 -7.61 -5.34
C GLY A 27 15.80 -6.37 -4.75
N ASP A 28 16.52 -5.24 -4.65
CA ASP A 28 16.19 -4.04 -3.87
C ASP A 28 16.01 -2.79 -4.73
N SER A 29 15.22 -2.85 -5.80
CA SER A 29 14.81 -1.61 -6.48
C SER A 29 13.63 -0.95 -5.75
N ALA A 30 13.77 0.35 -5.50
CA ALA A 30 12.74 1.18 -4.87
C ALA A 30 11.35 0.98 -5.52
N LYS A 31 10.32 0.91 -4.68
CA LYS A 31 8.94 0.66 -5.10
C LYS A 31 8.18 1.97 -5.16
N ASN A 32 8.08 2.52 -6.37
CA ASN A 32 7.26 3.69 -6.67
C ASN A 32 5.76 3.35 -6.60
N ILE A 33 5.01 4.08 -5.78
CA ILE A 33 3.57 3.92 -5.58
C ILE A 33 2.87 5.26 -5.82
N LEU A 34 1.82 5.26 -6.65
CA LEU A 34 0.95 6.41 -6.83
C LEU A 34 -0.33 6.23 -6.01
N PHE A 35 -0.60 7.13 -5.07
CA PHE A 35 -1.87 7.21 -4.35
C PHE A 35 -2.81 8.20 -5.04
N ILE A 36 -4.05 7.77 -5.32
CA ILE A 36 -5.11 8.60 -5.90
C ILE A 36 -6.34 8.50 -5.00
N GLY A 37 -6.81 9.63 -4.48
CA GLY A 37 -7.95 9.62 -3.57
C GLY A 37 -8.34 10.99 -3.04
N ASN A 38 -8.79 11.03 -1.80
CA ASN A 38 -9.25 12.24 -1.12
C ASN A 38 -8.75 12.33 0.33
N SER A 39 -9.52 12.94 1.22
CA SER A 39 -9.16 13.11 2.64
C SER A 39 -8.84 11.80 3.34
N LEU A 40 -9.52 10.70 3.00
CA LEU A 40 -9.20 9.38 3.57
C LEU A 40 -7.81 8.87 3.16
N THR A 41 -7.21 9.46 2.13
CA THR A 41 -5.84 9.18 1.69
C THR A 41 -4.83 10.16 2.27
N TYR A 42 -5.07 11.47 2.25
CA TYR A 42 -4.07 12.44 2.73
C TYR A 42 -4.05 12.65 4.25
N PHE A 43 -5.12 12.26 4.97
CA PHE A 43 -5.17 12.42 6.43
C PHE A 43 -4.04 11.64 7.11
N ASN A 44 -3.40 12.31 8.08
CA ASN A 44 -2.27 11.80 8.87
C ASN A 44 -1.10 11.27 8.01
N ASP A 45 -1.00 11.74 6.75
CA ASP A 45 0.02 11.31 5.78
C ASP A 45 0.12 9.78 5.63
N LEU A 46 -1.00 9.15 5.22
CA LEU A 46 -1.03 7.70 4.95
C LEU A 46 0.13 7.22 4.04
N PRO A 47 0.48 7.90 2.93
CA PRO A 47 1.63 7.49 2.12
C PRO A 47 2.95 7.56 2.90
N GLY A 48 3.16 8.58 3.73
CA GLY A 48 4.32 8.68 4.62
C GLY A 48 4.39 7.55 5.65
N LYS A 49 3.25 7.13 6.23
CA LYS A 49 3.21 5.95 7.12
C LYS A 49 3.61 4.68 6.38
N LEU A 50 3.17 4.49 5.14
CA LEU A 50 3.58 3.35 4.32
C LEU A 50 5.10 3.35 4.07
N ILE A 51 5.70 4.52 3.80
CA ILE A 51 7.17 4.65 3.67
C ILE A 51 7.87 4.21 4.96
N ALA A 52 7.38 4.66 6.12
CA ALA A 52 7.96 4.29 7.42
C ALA A 52 7.90 2.78 7.66
N ILE A 53 6.77 2.14 7.35
CA ILE A 53 6.60 0.68 7.44
C ILE A 53 7.55 -0.03 6.48
N GLY A 54 7.65 0.44 5.22
CA GLY A 54 8.60 -0.11 4.25
C GLY A 54 10.03 -0.08 4.76
N ARG A 55 10.49 1.08 5.25
CA ARG A 55 11.83 1.24 5.83
C ARG A 55 12.08 0.27 6.99
N ALA A 56 11.10 0.12 7.88
CA ALA A 56 11.22 -0.80 9.01
C ALA A 56 11.33 -2.28 8.59
N ASN A 57 10.87 -2.62 7.38
CA ASN A 57 10.89 -3.96 6.81
C ASN A 57 11.91 -4.14 5.67
N GLY A 58 12.89 -3.23 5.55
CA GLY A 58 13.94 -3.32 4.52
C GLY A 58 13.43 -3.12 3.09
N LYS A 59 12.31 -2.40 2.91
CA LYS A 59 11.77 -2.03 1.60
C LYS A 59 11.84 -0.53 1.38
N GLU A 60 12.57 -0.13 0.34
CA GLU A 60 12.54 1.26 -0.12
C GLU A 60 11.24 1.51 -0.89
N ILE A 61 10.38 2.39 -0.36
CA ILE A 61 9.12 2.81 -0.95
C ILE A 61 9.20 4.30 -1.25
N ILE A 62 8.78 4.68 -2.45
CA ILE A 62 8.67 6.07 -2.88
C ILE A 62 7.21 6.32 -3.25
N THR A 63 6.58 7.31 -2.64
CA THR A 63 5.17 7.60 -2.89
C THR A 63 4.99 8.93 -3.61
N THR A 64 4.09 8.95 -4.58
CA THR A 64 3.47 10.18 -5.11
C THR A 64 2.00 10.16 -4.71
N MET A 65 1.46 11.30 -4.29
CA MET A 65 0.04 11.42 -3.94
C MET A 65 -0.66 12.46 -4.82
N VAL A 66 -1.82 12.09 -5.34
CA VAL A 66 -2.79 12.98 -5.98
C VAL A 66 -4.11 12.82 -5.23
N ALA A 67 -4.29 13.63 -4.19
CA ALA A 67 -5.48 13.58 -3.37
C ALA A 67 -5.95 15.00 -3.04
N TYR A 68 -7.27 15.20 -3.12
CA TYR A 68 -7.91 16.50 -2.91
C TYR A 68 -9.16 16.34 -2.06
N PRO A 69 -9.56 17.35 -1.27
CA PRO A 69 -10.77 17.26 -0.44
C PRO A 69 -12.00 16.92 -1.29
N ASN A 70 -12.79 15.95 -0.83
CA ASN A 70 -14.06 15.52 -1.46
C ASN A 70 -13.98 14.99 -2.90
N TYR A 71 -12.79 14.81 -3.48
CA TYR A 71 -12.68 14.29 -4.85
C TYR A 71 -13.18 12.83 -4.93
N ALA A 72 -13.94 12.57 -5.98
CA ALA A 72 -14.19 11.23 -6.51
C ALA A 72 -13.12 10.86 -7.56
N LEU A 73 -13.07 9.57 -7.93
CA LEU A 73 -12.22 9.09 -9.03
C LEU A 73 -12.57 9.73 -10.37
N GLU A 74 -13.84 10.10 -10.56
CA GLU A 74 -14.31 10.87 -11.72
C GLU A 74 -13.58 12.21 -11.85
N ASP A 75 -13.48 12.97 -10.76
CA ASP A 75 -12.85 14.28 -10.75
C ASP A 75 -11.37 14.17 -11.14
N HIS A 76 -10.68 13.17 -10.59
CA HIS A 76 -9.29 12.87 -10.95
C HIS A 76 -9.14 12.49 -12.42
N TRP A 77 -10.05 11.65 -12.92
CA TRP A 77 -10.05 11.24 -14.31
C TRP A 77 -10.25 12.44 -15.24
N ASN A 78 -11.24 13.29 -14.95
CA ASN A 78 -11.54 14.46 -15.78
C ASN A 78 -10.43 15.52 -15.72
N ALA A 79 -9.71 15.63 -14.59
CA ALA A 79 -8.57 16.54 -14.46
C ALA A 79 -7.33 16.11 -15.26
N GLY A 80 -7.22 14.85 -15.69
CA GLY A 80 -6.15 14.38 -16.59
C GLY A 80 -4.78 14.12 -15.94
N ARG A 81 -4.54 14.61 -14.72
CA ARG A 81 -3.23 14.51 -14.06
C ARG A 81 -2.81 13.07 -13.78
N ILE A 82 -3.75 12.20 -13.38
CA ILE A 82 -3.44 10.81 -13.06
C ILE A 82 -3.02 10.05 -14.32
N GLN A 83 -3.56 10.42 -15.49
CA GLN A 83 -3.23 9.80 -16.76
C GLN A 83 -1.78 10.11 -17.15
N THR A 84 -1.37 11.37 -17.04
CA THR A 84 0.01 11.79 -17.30
C THR A 84 1.00 11.08 -16.37
N LEU A 85 0.67 10.95 -15.08
CA LEU A 85 1.54 10.28 -14.11
C LEU A 85 1.68 8.79 -14.38
N ILE A 86 0.57 8.07 -14.58
CA ILE A 86 0.59 6.63 -14.86
C ILE A 86 1.32 6.37 -16.20
N ALA A 87 1.12 7.22 -17.21
CA ALA A 87 1.76 7.11 -18.51
C ALA A 87 3.30 7.24 -18.48
N THR A 88 3.89 7.70 -17.38
CA THR A 88 5.35 7.69 -17.21
C THR A 88 5.94 6.27 -17.12
N GLY A 89 5.12 5.26 -16.80
CA GLY A 89 5.58 3.89 -16.60
C GLY A 89 6.48 3.68 -15.39
N LYS A 90 6.58 4.66 -14.48
CA LYS A 90 7.48 4.62 -13.32
C LYS A 90 6.89 3.93 -12.10
N PHE A 91 5.56 3.81 -12.03
CA PHE A 91 4.85 3.29 -10.86
C PHE A 91 4.71 1.77 -10.93
N HIS A 92 5.13 1.10 -9.86
CA HIS A 92 4.89 -0.33 -9.69
C HIS A 92 3.45 -0.58 -9.26
N PHE A 93 2.93 0.29 -8.39
CA PHE A 93 1.57 0.22 -7.89
C PHE A 93 0.85 1.56 -8.06
N VAL A 94 -0.44 1.47 -8.37
CA VAL A 94 -1.37 2.58 -8.28
C VAL A 94 -2.42 2.19 -7.26
N VAL A 95 -2.51 2.92 -6.16
CA VAL A 95 -3.47 2.70 -5.07
C VAL A 95 -4.58 3.74 -5.21
N ILE A 96 -5.82 3.27 -5.41
CA ILE A 96 -6.97 4.14 -5.64
C ILE A 96 -8.01 4.03 -4.52
N GLN A 97 -8.62 5.16 -4.20
CA GLN A 97 -9.64 5.29 -3.18
C GLN A 97 -10.84 6.10 -3.69
N GLN A 98 -12.04 5.57 -3.48
CA GLN A 98 -13.35 6.19 -3.76
C GLN A 98 -14.22 6.20 -2.49
N GLY A 99 -14.91 7.30 -2.22
CA GLY A 99 -15.88 7.38 -1.13
C GLY A 99 -16.81 8.59 -1.31
N PRO A 100 -18.11 8.48 -0.98
CA PRO A 100 -18.82 7.29 -0.49
C PRO A 100 -18.91 6.20 -1.58
N SER A 101 -18.95 4.92 -1.17
CA SER A 101 -18.93 3.77 -2.09
C SER A 101 -20.02 2.73 -1.82
N SER A 102 -20.77 2.83 -0.72
CA SER A 102 -21.82 1.87 -0.38
C SER A 102 -23.09 2.05 -1.22
N GLN A 103 -23.36 3.27 -1.67
CA GLN A 103 -24.57 3.64 -2.43
C GLN A 103 -24.39 3.45 -3.94
N ALA A 104 -25.49 3.49 -4.68
CA ALA A 104 -25.52 3.23 -6.13
C ALA A 104 -24.52 4.09 -6.92
N ASP A 105 -24.54 5.41 -6.75
CA ASP A 105 -23.65 6.33 -7.48
C ASP A 105 -22.18 6.09 -7.10
N GLY A 106 -21.91 5.88 -5.81
CA GLY A 106 -20.59 5.54 -5.30
C GLY A 106 -20.04 4.24 -5.88
N ARG A 107 -20.90 3.23 -6.06
CA ARG A 107 -20.57 1.96 -6.70
C ARG A 107 -20.24 2.16 -8.18
N VAL A 108 -21.07 2.90 -8.92
CA VAL A 108 -20.85 3.17 -10.34
C VAL A 108 -19.52 3.89 -10.54
N MET A 109 -19.27 4.97 -9.79
CA MET A 109 -17.99 5.69 -9.84
C MET A 109 -16.80 4.78 -9.55
N LEU A 110 -16.88 3.96 -8.50
CA LEU A 110 -15.81 3.03 -8.14
C LEU A 110 -15.52 2.01 -9.25
N GLN A 111 -16.57 1.43 -9.85
CA GLN A 111 -16.45 0.40 -10.88
C GLN A 111 -15.97 0.98 -12.21
N ASP A 112 -16.60 2.06 -12.68
CA ASP A 112 -16.32 2.63 -13.99
C ASP A 112 -14.94 3.27 -14.04
N TYR A 113 -14.62 4.16 -13.09
CA TYR A 113 -13.33 4.82 -13.07
C TYR A 113 -12.21 3.89 -12.60
N GLY A 114 -12.52 2.92 -11.72
CA GLY A 114 -11.60 1.84 -11.39
C GLY A 114 -11.20 1.01 -12.62
N ALA A 115 -12.16 0.64 -13.47
CA ALA A 115 -11.89 -0.08 -14.72
C ALA A 115 -11.08 0.75 -15.73
N ARG A 116 -11.40 2.05 -15.88
CA ARG A 116 -10.63 2.95 -16.75
C ARG A 116 -9.18 3.12 -16.28
N ILE A 117 -8.98 3.31 -14.97
CA ILE A 117 -7.64 3.39 -14.38
C ILE A 117 -6.91 2.05 -14.53
N LYS A 118 -7.60 0.91 -14.40
CA LYS A 118 -7.01 -0.42 -14.65
C LYS A 118 -6.48 -0.55 -16.07
N THR A 119 -7.27 -0.19 -17.08
CA THR A 119 -6.83 -0.21 -18.48
C THR A 119 -5.55 0.59 -18.66
N LEU A 120 -5.47 1.77 -18.04
CA LEU A 120 -4.28 2.60 -18.09
C LEU A 120 -3.09 1.97 -17.36
N CYS A 121 -3.32 1.39 -16.17
CA CYS A 121 -2.30 0.68 -15.42
C CYS A 121 -1.73 -0.49 -16.24
N ASP A 122 -2.58 -1.27 -16.92
CA ASP A 122 -2.14 -2.38 -17.77
C ASP A 122 -1.28 -1.91 -18.93
N GLN A 123 -1.70 -0.84 -19.60
CA GLN A 123 -0.94 -0.23 -20.71
C GLN A 123 0.47 0.19 -20.28
N TYR A 124 0.62 0.71 -19.05
CA TYR A 124 1.89 1.20 -18.53
C TYR A 124 2.52 0.29 -17.46
N LYS A 125 2.06 -0.97 -17.38
CA LYS A 125 2.61 -2.05 -16.55
C LYS A 125 2.62 -1.78 -15.05
N SER A 126 1.69 -0.97 -14.55
CA SER A 126 1.43 -0.80 -13.11
C SER A 126 0.41 -1.82 -12.61
N ARG A 127 0.53 -2.24 -11.35
CA ARG A 127 -0.50 -3.04 -10.67
C ARG A 127 -1.48 -2.12 -9.96
N LEU A 128 -2.76 -2.22 -10.29
CA LEU A 128 -3.82 -1.47 -9.58
C LEU A 128 -4.14 -2.15 -8.24
N ALA A 129 -4.32 -1.34 -7.21
CA ALA A 129 -4.79 -1.74 -5.89
C ALA A 129 -5.95 -0.83 -5.44
N PHE A 130 -7.05 -1.43 -5.02
CA PHE A 130 -8.17 -0.71 -4.43
C PHE A 130 -7.98 -0.61 -2.92
N PHE A 131 -7.86 0.61 -2.40
CA PHE A 131 -7.88 0.88 -0.96
C PHE A 131 -9.33 0.90 -0.47
N MET A 132 -9.81 -0.23 0.08
CA MET A 132 -11.16 -0.36 0.62
C MET A 132 -11.35 0.54 1.83
N VAL A 133 -12.17 1.57 1.70
CA VAL A 133 -12.51 2.51 2.78
C VAL A 133 -13.57 1.96 3.73
N TRP A 134 -14.08 2.83 4.61
CA TRP A 134 -15.15 2.60 5.57
C TRP A 134 -16.19 3.74 5.49
N PRO A 135 -17.44 3.50 5.91
CA PRO A 135 -18.41 4.57 6.11
C PRO A 135 -18.14 5.33 7.43
N ALA A 136 -18.71 6.53 7.56
CA ALA A 136 -18.81 7.20 8.86
C ALA A 136 -19.58 6.33 9.87
N TYR A 137 -19.30 6.49 11.16
CA TYR A 137 -19.94 5.72 12.24
C TYR A 137 -21.47 5.79 12.20
N ALA A 138 -22.05 6.96 11.92
CA ALA A 138 -23.50 7.12 11.77
C ALA A 138 -24.11 6.22 10.69
N ASN A 139 -23.29 5.81 9.72
CA ASN A 139 -23.65 4.93 8.61
C ASN A 139 -23.06 3.52 8.77
N PHE A 140 -22.78 3.05 9.99
CA PHE A 140 -22.17 1.74 10.24
C PHE A 140 -22.92 0.59 9.55
N HIS A 141 -24.25 0.69 9.44
CA HIS A 141 -25.08 -0.30 8.74
C HIS A 141 -24.75 -0.46 7.25
N THR A 142 -24.00 0.46 6.62
CA THR A 142 -23.64 0.40 5.20
C THR A 142 -22.27 -0.26 4.92
N PHE A 143 -21.55 -0.71 5.96
CA PHE A 143 -20.24 -1.36 5.82
C PHE A 143 -20.25 -2.51 4.81
N ASP A 144 -21.29 -3.36 4.82
CA ASP A 144 -21.40 -4.48 3.90
C ASP A 144 -21.54 -4.04 2.44
N GLY A 145 -22.18 -2.90 2.19
CA GLY A 145 -22.22 -2.28 0.88
C GLY A 145 -20.83 -1.83 0.42
N VAL A 146 -20.04 -1.20 1.30
CA VAL A 146 -18.65 -0.82 1.00
C VAL A 146 -17.81 -2.05 0.67
N ILE A 147 -17.84 -3.07 1.53
CA ILE A 147 -17.05 -4.31 1.37
C ILE A 147 -17.40 -4.99 0.06
N LYS A 148 -18.70 -5.17 -0.22
CA LYS A 148 -19.18 -5.78 -1.46
C LYS A 148 -18.72 -5.00 -2.68
N ASN A 149 -18.94 -3.69 -2.73
CA ASN A 149 -18.67 -2.89 -3.92
C ASN A 149 -17.17 -2.81 -4.25
N TYR A 150 -16.30 -2.72 -3.23
CA TYR A 150 -14.85 -2.79 -3.40
C TYR A 150 -14.37 -4.17 -3.84
N THR A 151 -14.94 -5.24 -3.27
CA THR A 151 -14.61 -6.62 -3.64
C THR A 151 -15.01 -6.90 -5.10
N ASP A 152 -16.21 -6.47 -5.50
CA ASP A 152 -16.69 -6.60 -6.87
C ASP A 152 -15.80 -5.84 -7.86
N ALA A 153 -15.41 -4.60 -7.54
CA ALA A 153 -14.55 -3.77 -8.39
C ALA A 153 -13.15 -4.38 -8.57
N ALA A 154 -12.52 -4.82 -7.48
CA ALA A 154 -11.21 -5.48 -7.53
C ALA A 154 -11.27 -6.80 -8.31
N THR A 155 -12.31 -7.61 -8.09
CA THR A 155 -12.53 -8.89 -8.78
C THR A 155 -12.75 -8.69 -10.27
N ALA A 156 -13.65 -7.79 -10.66
CA ALA A 156 -13.98 -7.51 -12.05
C ALA A 156 -12.76 -7.03 -12.86
N THR A 157 -11.86 -6.29 -12.21
CA THR A 157 -10.63 -5.78 -12.83
C THR A 157 -9.42 -6.69 -12.66
N ARG A 158 -9.53 -7.79 -11.89
CA ARG A 158 -8.40 -8.64 -11.45
C ARG A 158 -7.26 -7.82 -10.82
N SER A 159 -7.64 -6.87 -9.98
CA SER A 159 -6.73 -5.96 -9.28
C SER A 159 -6.55 -6.38 -7.83
N LEU A 160 -5.55 -5.79 -7.16
CA LEU A 160 -5.36 -5.99 -5.73
C LEU A 160 -6.46 -5.28 -4.93
N LEU A 161 -6.76 -5.80 -3.75
CA LEU A 161 -7.70 -5.21 -2.81
C LEU A 161 -7.00 -5.09 -1.46
N CYS A 162 -6.82 -3.87 -0.97
CA CYS A 162 -6.33 -3.61 0.39
C CYS A 162 -7.56 -3.55 1.32
N PRO A 163 -7.84 -4.60 2.13
CA PRO A 163 -9.14 -4.80 2.77
C PRO A 163 -9.29 -4.03 4.09
N VAL A 164 -8.99 -2.72 4.09
CA VAL A 164 -8.97 -1.91 5.34
C VAL A 164 -10.35 -1.82 5.97
N GLY A 165 -11.38 -1.44 5.21
CA GLY A 165 -12.76 -1.39 5.70
C GLY A 165 -13.27 -2.70 6.30
N LEU A 166 -12.94 -3.85 5.67
CA LEU A 166 -13.29 -5.17 6.19
C LEU A 166 -12.61 -5.45 7.54
N ARG A 167 -11.29 -5.21 7.64
CA ARG A 167 -10.55 -5.43 8.88
C ARG A 167 -11.01 -4.50 10.00
N TRP A 168 -11.33 -3.25 9.68
CA TRP A 168 -11.88 -2.30 10.63
C TRP A 168 -13.26 -2.71 11.13
N LYS A 169 -14.17 -3.11 10.24
CA LYS A 169 -15.49 -3.63 10.65
C LYS A 169 -15.35 -4.78 11.64
N ASN A 170 -14.48 -5.74 11.34
CA ASN A 170 -14.24 -6.89 12.21
C ASN A 170 -13.68 -6.47 13.57
N TYR A 171 -12.72 -5.55 13.61
CA TYR A 171 -12.17 -5.01 14.85
C TYR A 171 -13.26 -4.31 15.69
N PHE A 172 -14.05 -3.44 15.07
CA PHE A 172 -15.14 -2.71 15.72
C PHE A 172 -16.16 -3.65 16.33
N LEU A 173 -16.60 -4.68 15.60
CA LEU A 173 -17.59 -5.65 16.08
C LEU A 173 -17.04 -6.54 17.21
N ALA A 174 -15.75 -6.91 17.14
CA ALA A 174 -15.15 -7.80 18.13
C ALA A 174 -14.81 -7.09 19.45
N SER A 175 -14.47 -5.80 19.39
CA SER A 175 -13.93 -5.07 20.55
C SER A 175 -14.85 -3.99 21.10
N GLY A 176 -15.78 -3.46 20.29
CA GLY A 176 -16.49 -2.21 20.61
C GLY A 176 -15.59 -0.97 20.63
N ASP A 177 -14.32 -1.09 20.23
CA ASP A 177 -13.36 0.01 20.17
C ASP A 177 -13.37 0.65 18.79
N TYR A 178 -13.78 1.92 18.71
CA TYR A 178 -13.83 2.69 17.47
C TYR A 178 -12.63 3.63 17.29
N SER A 179 -11.54 3.43 18.04
CA SER A 179 -10.36 4.31 18.06
C SER A 179 -9.60 4.43 16.73
N PHE A 180 -9.94 3.67 15.70
CA PHE A 180 -9.45 3.92 14.33
C PHE A 180 -10.12 5.13 13.66
N LEU A 181 -11.29 5.54 14.16
CA LEU A 181 -11.96 6.77 13.74
C LEU A 181 -11.48 7.95 14.59
N GLY A 182 -11.34 9.10 13.95
CA GLY A 182 -11.04 10.36 14.61
C GLY A 182 -12.26 10.95 15.32
N PRO A 183 -12.13 12.16 15.89
CA PRO A 183 -13.19 12.79 16.69
C PRO A 183 -14.50 13.04 15.93
N ASP A 184 -14.45 13.16 14.60
CA ASP A 184 -15.64 13.33 13.75
C ASP A 184 -16.34 12.01 13.41
N MET A 185 -15.83 10.89 13.93
CA MET A 185 -16.34 9.55 13.71
C MET A 185 -16.38 9.14 12.23
N PHE A 186 -15.49 9.71 11.41
CA PHE A 186 -15.40 9.41 9.98
C PHE A 186 -13.96 9.37 9.48
N HIS A 187 -13.20 10.46 9.60
CA HIS A 187 -11.80 10.49 9.18
C HIS A 187 -10.97 9.53 10.05
N PRO A 188 -9.85 8.99 9.54
CA PRO A 188 -9.02 8.12 10.35
C PRO A 188 -8.38 8.91 11.50
N SER A 189 -8.30 8.31 12.69
CA SER A 189 -7.35 8.75 13.71
C SER A 189 -5.92 8.41 13.28
N GLU A 190 -4.91 8.89 14.02
CA GLU A 190 -3.51 8.49 13.79
C GLU A 190 -3.36 6.95 13.81
N LYS A 191 -3.93 6.30 14.83
CA LYS A 191 -3.96 4.83 14.98
C LYS A 191 -4.66 4.16 13.80
N GLY A 192 -5.74 4.76 13.31
CA GLY A 192 -6.43 4.31 12.10
C GLY A 192 -5.51 4.37 10.88
N THR A 193 -4.90 5.51 10.61
CA THR A 193 -3.99 5.67 9.45
C THR A 193 -2.82 4.70 9.50
N GLU A 194 -2.20 4.49 10.67
CA GLU A 194 -1.14 3.49 10.83
C GLU A 194 -1.63 2.07 10.53
N ASN A 195 -2.82 1.70 11.02
CA ASN A 195 -3.41 0.40 10.74
C ASN A 195 -3.72 0.24 9.23
N ALA A 196 -4.29 1.26 8.60
CA ALA A 196 -4.55 1.26 7.16
C ALA A 196 -3.25 1.11 6.35
N ALA A 197 -2.19 1.82 6.72
CA ALA A 197 -0.88 1.71 6.07
C ALA A 197 -0.30 0.29 6.18
N GLY A 198 -0.42 -0.35 7.35
CA GLY A 198 0.02 -1.74 7.56
C GLY A 198 -0.72 -2.73 6.66
N ILE A 199 -2.05 -2.59 6.57
CA ILE A 199 -2.88 -3.46 5.70
C ILE A 199 -2.54 -3.25 4.22
N ILE A 200 -2.30 -1.99 3.80
CA ILE A 200 -1.84 -1.69 2.44
C ILE A 200 -0.47 -2.33 2.21
N TYR A 201 0.48 -2.19 3.13
CA TYR A 201 1.81 -2.80 3.03
C TYR A 201 1.72 -4.32 2.81
N GLU A 202 0.97 -5.02 3.67
CA GLU A 202 0.73 -6.48 3.57
C GLU A 202 0.10 -6.91 2.24
N THR A 203 -0.65 -6.02 1.59
CA THR A 203 -1.28 -6.33 0.30
C THR A 203 -0.31 -6.16 -0.87
N LEU A 204 0.62 -5.22 -0.77
CA LEU A 204 1.53 -4.86 -1.86
C LEU A 204 2.83 -5.68 -1.86
N PHE A 205 3.27 -6.20 -0.70
CA PHE A 205 4.55 -6.87 -0.48
C PHE A 205 4.39 -8.21 0.23
#